data_AF-A0A1S1R5V9-F1
#
_entry.id   AF-A0A1S1R5V9-F1
#
_cell.length_a   1.000
_cell.length_b   1.000
_cell.length_c   1.000
_cell.angle_alpha   90.00
_cell.angle_beta   90.00
_cell.angle_gamma   90.00
#
_symmetry.space_group_name_H-M   'P 1'
#
loop_
_entity.id
_entity.type
_entity.pdbx_description
1 polymer ?
#
loop_
_entity_poly.entity_id
_entity_poly.type
_entity_poly.pdbx_seq_one_letter_code
_entity_poly.pdbx_strand_id
1 'polypeptide(L)' 'MGVLDSLLTGLDDQTRTRTLDMIAQSIAEDRERAPEVSHRRRVDTGTRARRSTGPRGRHHQRVSAGDVSS' A
#
# COMPACT_ATOMS: atom_id res chain seq x y z
N MET A 1 -25.03 13.15 5.91
CA MET A 1 -25.30 12.76 7.32
C MET A 1 -24.33 11.65 7.69
N GLY A 2 -23.62 11.79 8.81
CA GLY A 2 -22.63 10.81 9.24
C GLY A 2 -23.26 9.57 9.88
N VAL A 3 -22.51 8.47 9.93
CA VAL A 3 -22.95 7.22 10.59
C VAL A 3 -23.23 7.44 12.09
N LEU A 4 -22.43 8.30 12.75
CA LEU A 4 -22.65 8.68 14.14
C LEU A 4 -23.99 9.42 14.35
N ASP A 5 -24.37 10.30 13.43
CA ASP A 5 -25.67 10.97 13.51
C ASP A 5 -26.83 9.97 13.39
N SER A 6 -26.68 8.96 12.53
CA SER A 6 -27.69 7.90 12.38
C SER A 6 -27.82 7.03 13.63
N LEU A 7 -26.72 6.79 14.36
CA LEU A 7 -26.72 5.98 15.59
C LEU A 7 -27.27 6.75 16.79
N LEU A 8 -27.11 8.08 16.80
CA LEU A 8 -27.59 8.97 17.85
C LEU A 8 -28.96 9.57 17.53
N THR A 9 -29.58 9.15 16.43
CA THR A 9 -30.91 9.63 16.04
C THR A 9 -31.93 9.18 17.08
N GLY A 10 -32.71 10.12 17.61
CA GLY A 10 -33.74 9.86 18.63
C GLY A 10 -33.28 9.98 20.07
N LEU A 11 -32.01 10.27 20.33
CA LEU A 11 -31.55 10.75 21.64
C LEU A 11 -31.91 12.23 21.81
N ASP A 12 -32.18 12.63 23.06
CA ASP A 12 -32.29 14.04 23.40
C ASP A 12 -30.94 14.75 23.23
N ASP A 13 -30.97 16.05 22.99
CA ASP A 13 -29.77 16.84 22.66
C ASP A 13 -28.72 16.80 23.78
N GLN A 14 -29.15 16.72 25.05
CA GLN A 14 -28.24 16.65 26.18
C GLN A 14 -27.52 15.29 26.24
N THR A 15 -28.27 14.19 26.09
CA THR A 15 -27.66 12.86 26.03
C THR A 15 -26.78 12.69 24.80
N ARG A 16 -27.22 13.18 23.63
CA ARG A 16 -26.43 13.16 22.39
C ARG A 16 -25.08 13.85 22.58
N THR A 17 -25.08 15.04 23.16
CA THR A 17 -23.85 15.81 23.42
C THR A 17 -22.92 15.03 24.36
N ARG A 18 -23.45 14.49 25.45
CA ARG A 18 -22.67 13.70 26.41
C ARG A 18 -22.08 12.43 25.78
N THR A 19 -22.85 11.73 24.95
CA THR A 19 -22.37 10.53 24.26
C THR A 19 -21.27 10.86 23.25
N LEU A 20 -21.39 11.97 22.53
CA LEU A 20 -20.35 12.43 21.61
C LEU A 20 -19.04 12.77 22.35
N ASP A 21 -19.14 13.46 23.49
CA ASP A 21 -17.96 13.77 24.32
C ASP A 21 -17.26 12.51 24.82
N MET A 22 -18.03 11.52 25.30
CA MET A 22 -17.46 10.23 25.74
C MET A 22 -16.75 9.49 24.61
N ILE A 23 -17.33 9.47 23.41
CA ILE A 23 -16.70 8.83 22.23
C ILE A 23 -15.42 9.58 21.85
N ALA A 24 -15.46 10.92 21.82
CA ALA A 24 -14.30 11.73 21.50
C ALA A 24 -13.14 11.49 22.50
N GLN A 25 -13.47 11.43 23.79
CA GLN A 25 -12.49 11.15 24.83
C GLN A 25 -11.90 9.74 24.70
N SER A 26 -12.73 8.72 24.47
CA SER A 26 -12.26 7.35 24.25
C SER A 26 -11.32 7.25 23.03
N ILE A 27 -11.63 7.95 21.95
CA ILE A 27 -10.77 7.96 20.74
C ILE A 27 -9.44 8.67 21.03
N ALA A 28 -9.46 9.76 21.80
CA ALA A 28 -8.24 10.47 22.19
C ALA A 28 -7.33 9.58 23.05
N GLU A 29 -7.91 8.91 24.06
CA GLU A 29 -7.20 7.98 24.94
C GLU A 29 -6.64 6.78 24.16
N ASP A 30 -7.40 6.21 23.23
CA ASP A 30 -6.94 5.12 22.36
C ASP A 30 -5.81 5.58 21.43
N ARG A 31 -5.87 6.83 20.95
CA ARG A 31 -4.81 7.40 20.10
C ARG A 31 -3.52 7.67 20.87
N GLU A 32 -3.61 8.10 22.13
CA GLU A 32 -2.46 8.27 23.01
C GLU A 32 -1.84 6.92 23.40
N ARG A 33 -2.67 5.89 23.60
CA ARG A 33 -2.22 4.54 23.93
C ARG A 33 -1.72 3.75 22.73
N ALA A 34 -2.16 4.08 21.52
CA ALA A 34 -1.66 3.44 20.31
C ALA A 34 -0.21 3.92 20.07
N PRO A 35 0.81 3.06 20.28
CA PRO A 35 2.14 3.40 19.77
C PRO A 35 2.00 3.58 18.27
N GLU A 36 2.53 4.67 17.70
CA GLU A 36 2.41 4.99 16.28
C GLU A 36 2.63 3.74 15.40
N VAL A 37 1.54 3.09 14.97
CA VAL A 37 1.60 1.96 14.05
C VAL A 37 1.81 2.50 12.63
N SER A 38 2.80 3.38 12.47
CA SER A 38 3.51 3.57 11.22
C SER A 38 4.67 2.58 11.14
N HIS A 39 4.45 1.34 11.56
CA HIS A 39 5.24 0.23 11.01
C HIS A 39 4.74 -0.05 9.60
N ARG A 40 5.02 0.90 8.67
CA ARG A 40 5.23 0.53 7.27
C ARG A 40 6.36 -0.47 7.29
N ARG A 41 6.01 -1.75 7.40
CA ARG A 41 6.92 -2.87 7.27
C ARG A 41 7.70 -2.60 5.98
N ARG A 42 8.97 -2.20 6.11
CA ARG A 42 9.90 -2.15 4.98
C ARG A 42 10.09 -3.59 4.54
N VAL A 43 9.16 -4.07 3.73
CA VAL A 43 9.39 -5.26 2.94
C VAL A 43 10.59 -4.95 2.08
N ASP A 44 11.65 -5.73 2.25
CA ASP A 44 12.76 -5.73 1.33
C ASP A 44 12.18 -6.18 -0.01
N THR A 45 11.81 -5.21 -0.84
CA THR A 45 11.49 -5.45 -2.25
C THR A 45 12.82 -5.79 -2.89
N GLY A 46 13.29 -7.01 -2.64
CA GLY A 46 14.51 -7.53 -3.22
C GLY A 46 14.50 -7.22 -4.71
N THR A 47 15.65 -6.82 -5.23
CA THR A 47 15.90 -6.29 -6.58
C THR A 47 15.70 -7.34 -7.68
N ARG A 48 14.60 -8.10 -7.63
CA ARG A 48 14.19 -9.04 -8.67
C ARG A 48 13.75 -8.26 -9.91
N ALA A 49 14.72 -7.62 -10.54
CA ALA A 49 14.64 -7.21 -11.93
C ALA A 49 14.36 -8.48 -12.73
N ARG A 50 13.12 -8.61 -13.21
CA ARG A 50 12.82 -9.59 -14.25
C ARG A 50 13.76 -9.24 -15.39
N ARG A 51 14.66 -10.17 -15.75
CA ARG A 51 15.47 -10.03 -16.96
C ARG A 51 14.49 -9.82 -18.10
N SER A 52 14.42 -8.58 -18.57
CA SER A 52 13.80 -8.22 -19.83
C SER A 52 14.50 -9.05 -20.89
N THR A 53 13.85 -10.09 -21.36
CA THR A 53 14.20 -10.72 -22.63
C THR A 53 13.95 -9.66 -23.68
N GLY A 54 15.00 -8.92 -24.04
CA GLY A 54 14.98 -7.96 -25.12
C GLY A 54 14.39 -8.58 -26.39
N PRO A 55 13.78 -7.76 -27.26
CA PRO A 55 13.10 -8.27 -28.44
C PRO A 55 14.09 -9.06 -29.29
N ARG A 56 13.66 -10.26 -29.70
CA ARG A 56 14.36 -11.14 -30.62
C ARG A 56 14.76 -10.39 -31.89
N GLY A 57 16.00 -9.89 -31.93
CA GLY A 57 16.66 -9.51 -33.17
C GLY A 57 17.16 -10.76 -33.87
N ARG A 58 16.30 -11.41 -34.66
CA ARG A 58 16.76 -12.29 -35.73
C ARG A 58 17.62 -11.45 -36.67
N HIS A 59 18.92 -11.68 -36.69
CA HIS A 59 19.72 -11.37 -37.87
C HIS A 59 20.57 -12.58 -38.22
N HIS A 60 20.08 -13.30 -39.23
CA HIS A 60 20.89 -14.16 -40.06
C HIS A 60 22.03 -13.33 -40.67
N GLN A 61 23.29 -13.75 -40.53
CA GLN A 61 24.20 -13.76 -41.69
C GLN A 61 25.40 -14.69 -41.47
N ARG A 62 25.30 -15.85 -42.13
CA ARG A 62 26.30 -16.74 -42.71
C ARG A 62 27.76 -16.62 -42.25
N VAL A 63 28.23 -17.72 -41.67
CA VAL A 63 29.60 -18.26 -41.70
C VAL A 63 30.25 -18.09 -43.08
N SER A 64 31.45 -17.52 -43.11
CA SER A 64 32.39 -17.66 -44.24
C SER A 64 33.40 -18.74 -43.85
N ALA A 65 33.28 -19.89 -44.52
CA ALA A 65 34.17 -21.03 -44.33
C ALA A 65 35.44 -20.84 -45.18
N GLY A 66 36.59 -21.09 -44.55
CA GLY A 66 37.80 -21.69 -45.13
C GLY A 66 38.42 -21.01 -46.35
N ASP A 67 39.50 -20.26 -46.11
CA ASP A 67 40.57 -20.08 -47.09
C ASP A 67 41.69 -21.06 -46.72
N VAL A 68 42.00 -22.01 -47.60
CA VAL A 68 43.01 -23.07 -47.39
C VAL A 68 44.28 -22.64 -48.11
N SER A 69 45.34 -22.41 -47.35
CA SER A 69 46.67 -22.06 -47.86
C SER A 69 47.36 -23.21 -48.58
N SER A 70 47.96 -22.86 -49.73
CA SER A 70 49.23 -23.30 -50.38
C SER A 70 49.65 -24.76 -50.38
#